data_AF-A0A957ZKQ6-F1
#
_entry.id   AF-A0A957ZKQ6-F1
#
_cell.length_a   1.000
_cell.length_b   1.000
_cell.length_c   1.000
_cell.angle_alpha   90.00
_cell.angle_beta   90.00
_cell.angle_gamma   90.00
#
_symmetry.space_group_name_H-M   'P 1'
#
loop_
_entity.id
_entity.type
_entity.pdbx_description
1 polymer ?
#
loop_
_entity_poly.entity_id
_entity_poly.type
_entity_poly.pdbx_seq_one_letter_code
_entity_poly.pdbx_strand_id
1 'polypeptide(L)'
;MLYSVRHTTRFQYKLPVSEAITEIRMRPRDSEIQHCNLFRLTLRPQANALSFTDSLGNVVHHFSQPGVHQELQIVAESEVMVSAPPVLPASLDATAWAQNDEAAAAGDHWDMFQPSAYTTSTARLEALTRELDVTRRDDPLTVLLALNAAIHRTFAYDA
;
A
#
# COMPACT_ATOMS: atom_id res chain seq x y z
N MET A 1 18.26 2.03 10.26
CA MET A 1 18.17 0.60 10.60
C MET A 1 18.16 -0.22 9.32
N LEU A 2 18.79 -1.40 9.31
CA LEU A 2 18.74 -2.33 8.18
C LEU A 2 17.77 -3.48 8.53
N TYR A 3 16.83 -3.76 7.63
CA TYR A 3 15.85 -4.83 7.76
C TYR A 3 16.09 -5.90 6.71
N SER A 4 15.92 -7.17 7.09
CA SER A 4 15.80 -8.29 6.16
C SER A 4 14.34 -8.74 6.16
N VAL A 5 13.70 -8.69 5.00
CA VAL A 5 12.28 -9.02 4.83
C VAL A 5 12.15 -10.16 3.85
N ARG A 6 11.40 -11.20 4.24
CA ARG A 6 11.09 -12.35 3.39
C ARG A 6 9.58 -12.58 3.37
N HIS A 7 8.99 -12.55 2.18
CA HIS A 7 7.61 -12.95 1.94
C HIS A 7 7.59 -14.24 1.13
N THR A 8 6.70 -15.18 1.48
CA THR A 8 6.51 -16.42 0.73
C THR A 8 5.02 -16.65 0.49
N THR A 9 4.61 -16.59 -0.76
CA THR A 9 3.27 -16.97 -1.22
C THR A 9 3.33 -18.38 -1.77
N ARG A 10 2.40 -19.26 -1.35
CA ARG A 10 2.27 -20.61 -1.88
C ARG A 10 0.83 -20.84 -2.35
N PHE A 11 0.68 -21.13 -3.62
CA PHE A 11 -0.56 -21.60 -4.20
C PHE A 11 -0.50 -23.13 -4.29
N GLN A 12 -1.54 -23.78 -3.77
CA GLN A 12 -1.78 -25.21 -3.96
C GLN A 12 -3.11 -25.35 -4.67
N TYR A 13 -3.06 -25.79 -5.93
CA TYR A 13 -4.24 -25.92 -6.76
C TYR A 13 -4.89 -27.28 -6.51
N LYS A 14 -6.22 -27.28 -6.39
CA LYS A 14 -7.00 -28.52 -6.22
C LYS A 14 -6.86 -29.47 -7.42
N LEU A 15 -6.67 -28.91 -8.61
CA LEU A 15 -6.45 -29.63 -9.87
C LEU A 15 -5.25 -29.00 -10.61
N PRO A 16 -4.53 -29.75 -11.45
CA PRO A 16 -3.42 -29.19 -12.23
C PRO A 16 -3.86 -28.03 -13.13
N VAL A 17 -3.08 -26.96 -13.14
CA VAL A 17 -3.23 -25.83 -14.04
C VAL A 17 -2.21 -25.92 -15.18
N SER A 18 -2.55 -25.41 -16.35
CA SER A 18 -1.67 -25.43 -17.53
C SER A 18 -0.75 -24.22 -17.62
N GLU A 19 -1.14 -23.12 -16.99
CA GLU A 19 -0.41 -21.85 -16.98
C GLU A 19 -0.82 -21.04 -15.73
N ALA A 20 0.13 -20.28 -15.19
CA ALA A 20 -0.13 -19.25 -14.18
C ALA A 20 0.47 -17.92 -14.64
N ILE A 21 -0.37 -16.87 -14.71
CA ILE A 21 0.03 -15.50 -15.03
C ILE A 21 -0.14 -14.67 -13.77
N THR A 22 0.88 -13.94 -13.36
CA THR A 22 0.86 -13.20 -12.09
C THR A 22 1.66 -11.92 -12.16
N GLU A 23 1.10 -10.88 -11.54
CA GLU A 23 1.83 -9.66 -11.20
C GLU A 23 2.14 -9.63 -9.71
N ILE A 24 3.34 -9.21 -9.37
CA ILE A 24 3.86 -9.15 -8.00
C ILE A 24 4.37 -7.73 -7.74
N ARG A 25 3.89 -7.11 -6.66
CA ARG A 25 4.32 -5.79 -6.18
C ARG A 25 4.98 -5.93 -4.81
N MET A 26 6.04 -6.74 -4.74
CA MET A 26 6.70 -7.14 -3.47
C MET A 26 8.09 -6.54 -3.27
N ARG A 27 8.64 -5.79 -4.24
CA ARG A 27 9.87 -5.04 -4.02
C ARG A 27 9.54 -3.76 -3.25
N PRO A 28 10.12 -3.54 -2.06
CA PRO A 28 9.95 -2.29 -1.33
C PRO A 28 10.34 -1.08 -2.20
N ARG A 29 9.50 -0.04 -2.18
CA ARG A 29 9.75 1.19 -2.93
C ARG A 29 10.87 2.01 -2.27
N ASP A 30 11.69 2.63 -3.12
CA ASP A 30 12.69 3.60 -2.70
C ASP A 30 12.03 4.97 -2.43
N SER A 31 12.41 5.60 -1.33
CA SER A 31 11.92 6.91 -0.88
C SER A 31 13.02 7.66 -0.12
N GLU A 32 12.74 8.88 0.34
CA GLU A 32 13.70 9.69 1.10
C GLU A 32 14.20 9.01 2.38
N ILE A 33 13.36 8.19 3.01
CA ILE A 33 13.66 7.56 4.30
C ILE A 33 13.83 6.04 4.18
N GLN A 34 13.77 5.47 2.97
CA GLN A 34 13.86 4.04 2.76
C GLN A 34 14.55 3.71 1.43
N HIS A 35 15.53 2.80 1.46
CA HIS A 35 16.20 2.28 0.27
C HIS A 35 16.27 0.75 0.27
N CYS A 36 15.88 0.13 -0.84
CA CYS A 36 15.94 -1.31 -1.05
C CYS A 36 17.27 -1.69 -1.72
N ASN A 37 18.27 -2.04 -0.90
CA ASN A 37 19.63 -2.35 -1.33
C ASN A 37 19.72 -3.66 -2.13
N LEU A 38 18.94 -4.66 -1.73
CA LEU A 38 18.89 -5.96 -2.38
C LEU A 38 17.44 -6.38 -2.53
N PHE A 39 17.10 -6.92 -3.69
CA PHE A 39 15.83 -7.60 -3.91
C PHE A 39 16.08 -8.89 -4.70
N ARG A 40 15.50 -10.00 -4.24
CA ARG A 40 15.54 -11.29 -4.93
C ARG A 40 14.14 -11.87 -5.01
N LEU A 41 13.75 -12.25 -6.21
CA LEU A 41 12.50 -12.96 -6.48
C LEU A 41 12.83 -14.38 -6.95
N THR A 42 12.35 -15.38 -6.21
CA THR A 42 12.49 -16.79 -6.57
C THR A 42 11.11 -17.38 -6.84
N LEU A 43 10.97 -17.99 -8.02
CA LEU A 43 9.73 -18.62 -8.47
C LEU A 43 9.93 -20.14 -8.56
N ARG A 44 8.96 -20.92 -8.07
CA ARG A 44 8.90 -22.37 -8.25
C ARG A 44 7.50 -22.79 -8.71
N PRO A 45 7.34 -23.42 -9.89
CA PRO A 45 8.37 -23.73 -10.88
C PRO A 45 9.10 -22.48 -11.40
N GLN A 46 10.32 -22.67 -11.92
CA GLN A 46 11.16 -21.55 -12.33
C GLN A 46 10.57 -20.86 -13.57
N ALA A 47 10.27 -19.58 -13.43
CA ALA A 47 9.83 -18.68 -14.50
C ALA A 47 10.75 -17.46 -14.60
N ASN A 48 10.76 -16.81 -15.76
CA ASN A 48 11.41 -15.51 -15.93
C ASN A 48 10.39 -14.40 -15.66
N ALA A 49 10.73 -13.49 -14.75
CA ALA A 49 9.91 -12.32 -14.47
C ALA A 49 10.47 -11.09 -15.21
N LEU A 50 9.58 -10.39 -15.91
CA LEU A 50 9.82 -9.04 -16.40
C LEU A 50 9.51 -8.04 -15.30
N SER A 51 10.14 -6.87 -15.31
CA SER A 51 9.87 -5.82 -14.32
C SER A 51 9.66 -4.46 -14.97
N PHE A 52 8.71 -3.69 -14.45
CA PHE A 52 8.47 -2.30 -14.82
C PHE A 52 8.02 -1.49 -13.59
N THR A 53 8.03 -0.17 -13.70
CA THR A 53 7.53 0.73 -12.65
C THR A 53 6.15 1.25 -13.03
N ASP A 54 5.17 1.12 -12.14
CA ASP A 54 3.82 1.65 -12.35
C ASP A 54 3.73 3.17 -12.06
N SER A 55 2.57 3.76 -12.32
CA SER A 55 2.33 5.21 -12.10
C SER A 55 2.44 5.64 -10.64
N LEU A 56 2.31 4.69 -9.70
CA LEU A 56 2.45 4.94 -8.26
C LEU A 56 3.90 4.73 -7.78
N GLY A 57 4.82 4.41 -8.69
CA GLY A 57 6.23 4.18 -8.39
C GLY A 57 6.53 2.80 -7.81
N ASN A 58 5.60 1.85 -7.87
CA ASN A 58 5.86 0.48 -7.45
C ASN A 58 6.62 -0.27 -8.55
N VAL A 59 7.60 -1.09 -8.15
CA VAL A 59 8.22 -2.04 -9.06
C VAL A 59 7.33 -3.28 -9.15
N VAL A 60 6.73 -3.46 -10.33
CA VAL A 60 5.88 -4.59 -10.67
C VAL A 60 6.72 -5.66 -11.34
N HIS A 61 6.65 -6.89 -10.85
CA HIS A 61 7.20 -8.07 -11.53
C HIS A 61 6.06 -8.86 -12.17
N HIS A 62 6.15 -9.10 -13.46
CA HIS A 62 5.19 -9.89 -14.22
C HIS A 62 5.86 -11.16 -14.73
N PHE A 63 5.23 -12.31 -14.52
CA PHE A 63 5.68 -13.57 -15.12
C PHE A 63 4.50 -14.42 -15.59
N SER A 64 4.79 -15.26 -16.59
CA SER A 64 3.97 -16.43 -16.92
C SER A 64 4.79 -17.68 -16.64
N GLN A 65 4.16 -18.65 -15.97
CA GLN A 65 4.68 -19.99 -15.77
C GLN A 65 3.85 -20.99 -16.58
N PRO A 66 4.31 -21.39 -17.77
CA PRO A 66 3.65 -22.42 -18.56
C PRO A 66 3.96 -23.83 -18.04
N GLY A 67 3.17 -24.80 -18.48
CA GLY A 67 3.36 -26.22 -18.17
C GLY A 67 2.51 -26.69 -17.00
N VAL A 68 2.15 -27.98 -17.01
CA VAL A 68 1.22 -28.54 -16.02
C VAL A 68 1.86 -28.55 -14.63
N HIS A 69 1.25 -27.87 -13.67
CA HIS A 69 1.69 -27.87 -12.28
C HIS A 69 0.49 -27.79 -11.33
N GLN A 70 0.69 -28.22 -10.08
CA GLN A 70 -0.30 -28.14 -9.00
C GLN A 70 0.12 -27.23 -7.86
N GLU A 71 1.36 -26.72 -7.90
CA GLU A 71 1.88 -25.80 -6.91
C GLU A 71 2.63 -24.66 -7.58
N LEU A 72 2.49 -23.45 -7.04
CA LEU A 72 3.27 -22.27 -7.39
C LEU A 72 3.75 -21.61 -6.10
N GLN A 73 5.06 -21.43 -5.95
CA GLN A 73 5.67 -20.73 -4.83
C GLN A 73 6.42 -19.50 -5.34
N ILE A 74 6.14 -18.38 -4.69
CA ILE A 74 6.75 -17.08 -4.93
C ILE A 74 7.45 -16.68 -3.65
N VAL A 75 8.76 -16.46 -3.70
CA VAL A 75 9.56 -15.99 -2.58
C VAL A 75 10.18 -14.66 -2.94
N ALA A 76 9.80 -13.61 -2.22
CA ALA A 76 10.40 -12.28 -2.33
C ALA A 76 11.26 -12.01 -1.10
N GLU A 77 12.52 -11.66 -1.31
CA GLU A 77 13.49 -11.35 -0.27
C GLU A 77 14.06 -9.97 -0.52
N SER A 78 14.18 -9.16 0.53
CA SER A 78 14.73 -7.81 0.42
C SER A 78 15.59 -7.44 1.63
N GLU A 79 16.61 -6.63 1.35
CA GLU A 79 17.36 -5.90 2.37
C GLU A 79 17.04 -4.42 2.24
N VAL A 80 16.45 -3.85 3.29
CA VAL A 80 15.89 -2.50 3.27
C VAL A 80 16.56 -1.65 4.33
N MET A 81 17.25 -0.60 3.90
CA MET A 81 17.78 0.43 4.77
C MET A 81 16.69 1.48 5.02
N VAL A 82 16.37 1.73 6.28
CA VAL A 82 15.36 2.71 6.70
C VAL A 82 16.00 3.74 7.62
N SER A 83 15.83 5.01 7.30
CA SER A 83 16.22 6.14 8.13
C SER A 83 15.06 6.58 9.02
N ALA A 84 15.34 7.30 10.10
CA ALA A 84 14.29 7.87 10.93
C ALA A 84 13.45 8.85 10.07
N PRO A 85 12.11 8.77 10.12
CA PRO A 85 11.26 9.75 9.45
C PRO A 85 11.47 11.15 10.05
N PRO A 86 11.19 12.22 9.28
CA PRO A 86 11.18 13.57 9.84
C PRO A 86 10.16 13.67 10.97
N VAL A 87 10.48 14.47 11.98
CA VAL A 87 9.54 14.75 13.07
C VAL A 87 8.42 15.62 12.54
N LEU A 88 7.19 15.16 12.68
CA LEU A 88 6.01 15.95 12.31
C LEU A 88 5.87 17.17 13.23
N PRO A 89 5.45 18.33 12.71
CA PRO A 89 5.14 19.48 13.55
C PRO A 89 3.93 19.16 14.45
N ALA A 90 3.82 19.88 15.57
CA ALA A 90 2.71 19.70 16.50
C ALA A 90 1.35 20.10 15.89
N SER A 91 1.37 21.06 14.95
CA SER A 91 0.22 21.54 14.18
C SER A 91 0.70 22.20 12.89
N LEU A 92 -0.17 22.29 11.90
CA LEU A 92 0.05 23.11 10.70
C LEU A 92 -0.54 24.52 10.86
N ASP A 93 -0.18 25.43 9.95
CA ASP A 93 -0.74 26.78 9.93
C ASP A 93 -2.19 26.81 9.40
N ALA A 94 -2.86 27.95 9.59
CA ALA A 94 -4.26 28.13 9.21
C ALA A 94 -4.53 28.05 7.70
N THR A 95 -3.50 28.13 6.85
CA THR A 95 -3.63 28.04 5.39
C THR A 95 -3.55 26.61 4.87
N ALA A 96 -3.18 25.64 5.71
CA ALA A 96 -2.98 24.24 5.30
C ALA A 96 -4.21 23.61 4.64
N TRP A 97 -5.43 23.94 5.09
CA TRP A 97 -6.65 23.48 4.43
C TRP A 97 -6.79 24.04 3.01
N ALA A 98 -6.47 25.32 2.81
CA ALA A 98 -6.52 25.95 1.49
C ALA A 98 -5.45 25.38 0.55
N GLN A 99 -4.25 25.09 1.06
CA GLN A 99 -3.18 24.42 0.30
C GLN A 99 -3.61 23.02 -0.15
N ASN A 100 -4.28 22.26 0.72
CA ASN A 100 -4.85 20.95 0.37
C ASN A 100 -5.93 21.07 -0.72
N ASP A 101 -6.78 22.10 -0.65
CA ASP A 101 -7.81 22.35 -1.66
C ASP A 101 -7.20 22.71 -3.03
N GLU A 102 -6.14 23.52 -3.03
CA GLU A 102 -5.39 23.87 -4.25
C GLU A 102 -4.71 22.64 -4.86
N ALA A 103 -4.04 21.81 -4.03
CA ALA A 103 -3.42 20.57 -4.47
C ALA A 103 -4.45 19.57 -5.03
N ALA A 104 -5.63 19.49 -4.40
CA ALA A 104 -6.73 18.67 -4.91
C ALA A 104 -7.25 19.17 -6.27
N ALA A 105 -7.35 20.50 -6.43
CA ALA A 105 -7.82 21.13 -7.67
C ALA A 105 -6.80 21.03 -8.82
N ALA A 106 -5.50 20.90 -8.51
CA ALA A 106 -4.44 20.75 -9.52
C ALA A 106 -4.58 19.45 -10.35
N GLY A 107 -5.28 18.43 -9.83
CA GLY A 107 -5.59 17.20 -10.56
C GLY A 107 -4.53 16.10 -10.46
N ASP A 108 -3.35 16.39 -9.90
CA ASP A 108 -2.26 15.42 -9.69
C ASP A 108 -2.68 14.20 -8.84
N HIS A 109 -3.73 14.37 -8.04
CA HIS A 109 -4.27 13.35 -7.15
C HIS A 109 -5.71 12.94 -7.52
N TRP A 110 -6.18 13.23 -8.74
CA TRP A 110 -7.56 12.97 -9.15
C TRP A 110 -8.02 11.53 -8.86
N ASP A 111 -7.16 10.55 -9.14
CA ASP A 111 -7.42 9.11 -8.88
C ASP A 111 -7.71 8.84 -7.39
N MET A 112 -7.06 9.56 -6.47
CA MET A 112 -7.21 9.38 -5.01
C MET A 112 -8.55 9.91 -4.50
N PHE A 113 -9.20 10.80 -5.25
CA PHE A 113 -10.51 11.37 -4.91
C PHE A 113 -11.68 10.61 -5.53
N GLN A 114 -11.42 9.66 -6.42
CA GLN A 114 -12.48 8.86 -7.02
C GLN A 114 -12.93 7.73 -6.07
N PRO A 115 -14.24 7.50 -5.93
CA PRO A 115 -14.75 6.32 -5.25
C PRO A 115 -14.27 5.05 -5.96
N SER A 116 -13.86 4.05 -5.18
CA SER A 116 -13.56 2.71 -5.63
C SER A 116 -14.62 1.73 -5.12
N ALA A 117 -14.59 0.50 -5.64
CA ALA A 117 -15.43 -0.58 -5.12
C ALA A 117 -15.22 -0.83 -3.61
N TYR A 118 -14.08 -0.45 -3.05
CA TYR A 118 -13.73 -0.63 -1.63
C TYR A 118 -13.94 0.62 -0.76
N THR A 119 -14.27 1.78 -1.37
CA THR A 119 -14.43 3.07 -0.66
C THR A 119 -15.83 3.65 -0.83
N THR A 120 -16.82 2.80 -1.11
CA THR A 120 -18.21 3.22 -1.26
C THR A 120 -18.80 3.69 0.08
N SER A 121 -19.42 4.86 0.10
CA SER A 121 -20.12 5.36 1.28
C SER A 121 -21.30 4.47 1.64
N THR A 122 -21.48 4.21 2.93
CA THR A 122 -22.61 3.45 3.46
C THR A 122 -23.24 4.21 4.62
N ALA A 123 -24.51 3.93 4.92
CA ALA A 123 -25.19 4.54 6.06
C ALA A 123 -24.46 4.30 7.40
N ARG A 124 -23.77 3.14 7.53
CA ARG A 124 -22.94 2.84 8.72
C ARG A 124 -21.68 3.70 8.77
N LEU A 125 -21.02 3.91 7.63
CA LEU A 125 -19.86 4.80 7.55
C LEU A 125 -20.26 6.24 7.86
N GLU A 126 -21.37 6.72 7.32
CA GLU A 126 -21.88 8.08 7.58
C GLU A 126 -22.31 8.28 9.05
N ALA A 127 -22.83 7.24 9.69
CA ALA A 127 -23.09 7.25 11.13
C ALA A 127 -21.77 7.36 11.92
N LEU A 128 -20.76 6.56 11.55
CA LEU A 128 -19.45 6.58 12.19
C LEU A 128 -18.74 7.93 12.00
N THR A 129 -18.78 8.53 10.80
CA THR A 129 -18.23 9.86 10.52
C THR A 129 -18.80 10.91 11.47
N ARG A 130 -20.11 10.85 11.77
CA ARG A 130 -20.77 11.75 12.73
C ARG A 130 -20.38 11.44 14.17
N GLU A 131 -20.30 10.16 14.53
CA GLU A 131 -19.88 9.72 15.87
C GLU A 131 -18.45 10.18 16.20
N LEU A 132 -17.55 10.09 15.22
CA LEU A 132 -16.14 10.47 15.35
C LEU A 132 -15.86 11.97 15.07
N ASP A 133 -16.90 12.76 14.79
CA ASP A 133 -16.78 14.18 14.41
C ASP A 133 -15.71 14.43 13.33
N VAL A 134 -15.81 13.70 12.22
CA VAL A 134 -14.90 13.84 11.08
C VAL A 134 -15.30 15.05 10.25
N THR A 135 -14.90 16.23 10.73
CA THR A 135 -15.17 17.53 10.12
C THR A 135 -13.88 18.34 9.95
N ARG A 136 -13.91 19.39 9.11
CA ARG A 136 -12.80 20.34 9.04
C ARG A 136 -12.80 21.19 10.31
N ARG A 137 -11.85 20.91 11.20
CA ARG A 137 -11.55 21.66 12.41
C ARG A 137 -10.04 21.73 12.56
N ASP A 138 -9.56 22.57 13.48
CA ASP A 138 -8.13 22.74 13.74
C ASP A 138 -7.34 22.88 12.42
N ASP A 139 -6.23 22.15 12.29
CA ASP A 139 -5.49 21.97 11.05
C ASP A 139 -5.59 20.51 10.54
N PRO A 140 -5.35 20.26 9.24
CA PRO A 140 -5.54 18.94 8.65
C PRO A 140 -4.67 17.83 9.24
N LEU A 141 -3.45 18.15 9.72
CA LEU A 141 -2.59 17.15 10.35
C LEU A 141 -3.17 16.73 11.70
N THR A 142 -3.59 17.69 12.52
CA THR A 142 -4.24 17.40 13.81
C THR A 142 -5.50 16.57 13.63
N VAL A 143 -6.35 16.89 12.66
CA VAL A 143 -7.54 16.09 12.34
C VAL A 143 -7.17 14.68 11.91
N LEU A 144 -6.21 14.52 11.01
CA LEU A 144 -5.76 13.22 10.51
C LEU A 144 -5.21 12.33 11.65
N LEU A 145 -4.39 12.89 12.54
CA LEU A 145 -3.84 12.18 13.68
C LEU A 145 -4.93 11.77 14.67
N ALA A 146 -5.87 12.67 14.97
CA ALA A 146 -7.01 12.37 15.84
C ALA A 146 -7.91 11.29 15.25
N LEU A 147 -8.19 11.35 13.94
CA LEU A 147 -8.97 10.36 13.22
C LEU A 147 -8.29 8.99 13.23
N ASN A 148 -6.99 8.92 12.94
CA ASN A 148 -6.23 7.67 12.97
C ASN A 148 -6.29 7.01 14.36
N ALA A 149 -6.09 7.81 15.41
CA ALA A 149 -6.21 7.32 16.78
C ALA A 149 -7.64 6.86 17.13
N ALA A 150 -8.67 7.54 16.61
CA ALA A 150 -10.07 7.15 16.81
C ALA A 150 -10.41 5.84 16.09
N ILE A 151 -9.98 5.68 14.84
CA ILE A 151 -10.12 4.44 14.07
C ILE A 151 -9.47 3.28 14.83
N HIS A 152 -8.22 3.44 15.28
CA HIS A 152 -7.51 2.40 16.05
C HIS A 152 -8.27 1.95 17.30
N ARG A 153 -8.95 2.86 18.00
CA ARG A 153 -9.75 2.52 19.20
C ARG A 153 -11.11 1.90 18.87
N THR A 154 -11.66 2.20 17.71
CA THR A 154 -13.03 1.81 17.33
C THR A 154 -13.06 0.42 16.70
N PHE A 155 -12.07 0.08 15.89
CA PHE A 155 -12.02 -1.19 15.18
C PHE A 155 -11.22 -2.22 15.97
N ALA A 156 -11.85 -3.36 16.25
CA ALA A 156 -11.15 -4.55 16.68
C ALA A 156 -10.54 -5.27 15.47
N TYR A 157 -9.33 -5.78 15.64
CA TYR A 157 -8.68 -6.65 14.66
C TYR A 157 -8.85 -8.09 15.12
N ASP A 158 -9.64 -8.86 14.38
CA ASP A 158 -9.74 -10.30 14.59
C ASP A 158 -8.48 -10.98 14.06
N ALA A 159 -8.02 -12.01 14.79
CA ALA A 159 -6.84 -12.80 14.46
C ALA A 159 -7.13 -13.89 13.42
#